data_AF-A0A2Y9T2P6-F1
#
_entry.id   AF-A0A2Y9T2P6-F1
#
_cell.length_a   1.000
_cell.length_b   1.000
_cell.length_c   1.000
_cell.angle_alpha   90.00
_cell.angle_beta   90.00
_cell.angle_gamma   90.00
#
_symmetry.space_group_name_H-M   'P 1'
#
loop_
_entity.id
_entity.type
_entity.pdbx_description
1 polymer ?
#
loop_
_entity_poly.entity_id
_entity_poly.type
_entity_poly.pdbx_seq_one_letter_code
_entity_poly.pdbx_strand_id
1 'polypeptide(L)'
;MALKLEDPSNGFHHGKVVAFINERMARHKKGSAFYLENISLSWAEVEDKLRATLEDCQVPSEAKEACVWGSLALGVRFAHRQTQLHKHRVQWLHDFAKLHKSAAQALVSDLKLLQAQQELERKEAAFRLQLAHASLAEVQEERDLLRWKLLHASLQEPGAKGPGLATASGTGTEGAGEEEEEAGATAPPAAASGATEGGGRQKDVEGSEAAEGAEELCGDLMQLLGTFNSVGGSLMSGVGGGNRPHAPHPPPLFLVVGTVPTEKRRAVT
;
A
#
# COMPACT_ATOMS: atom_id res chain seq x y z
N MET A 1 -36.89 -25.76 -25.78
CA MET A 1 -36.85 -25.57 -24.31
C MET A 1 -36.20 -24.22 -24.02
N ALA A 2 -36.75 -23.44 -23.09
CA ALA A 2 -36.20 -22.13 -22.71
C ALA A 2 -35.08 -22.29 -21.66
N LEU A 3 -35.30 -23.17 -20.67
CA LEU A 3 -34.26 -23.62 -19.77
C LEU A 3 -33.53 -24.84 -20.37
N LYS A 4 -32.20 -24.88 -20.24
CA LYS A 4 -31.34 -26.02 -20.55
C LYS A 4 -30.69 -26.48 -19.25
N LEU A 5 -30.71 -27.77 -18.94
CA LEU A 5 -30.06 -28.29 -17.72
C LEU A 5 -28.54 -28.00 -17.74
N GLU A 6 -27.93 -28.11 -18.92
CA GLU A 6 -26.50 -27.83 -19.17
C GLU A 6 -26.09 -26.35 -19.05
N ASP A 7 -27.03 -25.40 -18.80
CA ASP A 7 -26.66 -24.01 -18.49
C ASP A 7 -26.25 -23.93 -17.00
N PRO A 8 -24.96 -23.80 -16.66
CA PRO A 8 -24.52 -23.77 -15.27
C PRO A 8 -25.06 -22.56 -14.50
N SER A 9 -25.58 -21.54 -15.20
CA SER A 9 -26.16 -20.36 -14.58
C SER A 9 -27.67 -20.46 -14.30
N ASN A 10 -28.32 -21.59 -14.61
CA ASN A 10 -29.78 -21.77 -14.41
C ASN A 10 -30.19 -21.97 -12.93
N GLY A 11 -29.27 -22.41 -12.05
CA GLY A 11 -29.50 -22.69 -10.63
C GLY A 11 -30.25 -23.99 -10.27
N PHE A 12 -30.76 -24.73 -11.26
CA PHE A 12 -31.50 -25.98 -11.08
C PHE A 12 -30.60 -27.22 -11.23
N HIS A 13 -30.64 -28.11 -10.24
CA HIS A 13 -29.80 -29.31 -10.18
C HIS A 13 -30.49 -30.59 -10.67
N HIS A 14 -31.78 -30.52 -11.02
CA HIS A 14 -32.61 -31.69 -11.29
C HIS A 14 -33.33 -31.57 -12.64
N GLY A 15 -32.94 -32.40 -13.61
CA GLY A 15 -33.53 -32.39 -14.96
C GLY A 15 -35.05 -32.55 -15.00
N LYS A 16 -35.65 -33.32 -14.06
CA LYS A 16 -37.11 -33.45 -13.93
C LYS A 16 -37.79 -32.12 -13.59
N VAL A 17 -37.18 -31.31 -12.71
CA VAL A 17 -37.69 -29.97 -12.34
C VAL A 17 -37.56 -29.01 -13.52
N VAL A 18 -36.41 -29.03 -14.22
CA VAL A 18 -36.19 -28.22 -15.43
C VAL A 18 -37.17 -28.58 -16.54
N ALA A 19 -37.48 -29.87 -16.73
CA ALA A 19 -38.48 -30.33 -17.70
C ALA A 19 -39.90 -29.85 -17.32
N PHE A 20 -40.30 -29.99 -16.05
CA PHE A 20 -41.61 -29.54 -15.57
C PHE A 20 -41.79 -28.02 -15.68
N ILE A 21 -40.77 -27.21 -15.32
CA ILE A 21 -40.85 -25.75 -15.45
C ILE A 21 -40.89 -25.34 -16.93
N ASN A 22 -40.11 -26.00 -17.80
CA ASN A 22 -40.22 -25.80 -19.25
C ASN A 22 -41.63 -26.14 -19.78
N GLU A 23 -42.24 -27.24 -19.36
CA GLU A 23 -43.62 -27.62 -19.72
C GLU A 23 -44.60 -26.52 -19.27
N ARG A 24 -44.51 -26.09 -18.01
CA ARG A 24 -45.38 -25.05 -17.44
C ARG A 24 -45.25 -23.70 -18.16
N MET A 25 -44.04 -23.28 -18.52
CA MET A 25 -43.80 -22.09 -19.34
C MET A 25 -44.27 -22.26 -20.79
N ALA A 26 -44.24 -23.47 -21.34
CA ALA A 26 -44.62 -23.77 -22.73
C ALA A 26 -46.14 -23.82 -22.97
N ARG A 27 -46.96 -23.88 -21.90
CA ARG A 27 -48.43 -23.83 -21.99
C ARG A 27 -48.94 -22.60 -22.74
N HIS A 28 -48.26 -21.46 -22.60
CA HIS A 28 -48.57 -20.26 -23.36
C HIS A 28 -47.32 -19.61 -23.94
N LYS A 29 -47.40 -19.16 -25.20
CA LYS A 29 -46.28 -18.55 -25.96
C LYS A 29 -45.52 -17.45 -25.22
N LYS A 30 -46.22 -16.71 -24.33
CA LYS A 30 -45.60 -15.61 -23.57
C LYS A 30 -44.72 -16.09 -22.41
N GLY A 31 -44.88 -17.30 -21.87
CA GLY A 31 -44.06 -17.77 -20.74
C GLY A 31 -42.60 -18.00 -21.11
N SER A 32 -42.35 -18.79 -22.16
CA SER A 32 -40.99 -19.00 -22.68
C SER A 32 -40.39 -17.73 -23.27
N ALA A 33 -41.20 -16.87 -23.92
CA ALA A 33 -40.76 -15.57 -24.40
C ALA A 33 -40.37 -14.64 -23.24
N PHE A 34 -41.17 -14.55 -22.18
CA PHE A 34 -40.88 -13.75 -20.98
C PHE A 34 -39.58 -14.21 -20.30
N TYR A 35 -39.31 -15.52 -20.21
CA TYR A 35 -38.02 -15.99 -19.73
C TYR A 35 -36.87 -15.43 -20.58
N LEU A 36 -36.91 -15.64 -21.90
CA LEU A 36 -35.85 -15.25 -22.84
C LEU A 36 -35.64 -13.73 -22.93
N GLU A 37 -36.73 -12.96 -23.00
CA GLU A 37 -36.74 -11.49 -23.07
C GLU A 37 -36.08 -10.83 -21.85
N ASN A 38 -36.04 -11.51 -20.70
CA ASN A 38 -35.63 -10.93 -19.42
C ASN A 38 -34.39 -11.61 -18.78
N ILE A 39 -33.69 -12.52 -19.50
CA ILE A 39 -32.46 -13.20 -19.02
C ILE A 39 -31.36 -12.23 -18.56
N SER A 40 -31.26 -11.07 -19.23
CA SER A 40 -30.17 -10.10 -19.06
C SER A 40 -30.53 -8.94 -18.12
N LEU A 41 -31.73 -8.93 -17.55
CA LEU A 41 -32.20 -7.83 -16.70
C LEU A 41 -31.88 -8.08 -15.22
N SER A 42 -31.92 -7.01 -14.43
CA SER A 42 -31.89 -7.11 -12.98
C SER A 42 -33.17 -7.74 -12.44
N TRP A 43 -33.10 -8.34 -11.25
CA TRP A 43 -34.27 -8.95 -10.62
C TRP A 43 -35.42 -7.97 -10.39
N ALA A 44 -35.11 -6.71 -10.04
CA ALA A 44 -36.11 -5.66 -9.87
C ALA A 44 -36.90 -5.39 -11.15
N GLU A 45 -36.22 -5.24 -12.30
CA GLU A 45 -36.88 -5.05 -13.60
C GLU A 45 -37.73 -6.27 -14.02
N VAL A 46 -37.34 -7.48 -13.61
CA VAL A 46 -38.12 -8.70 -13.84
C VAL A 46 -39.38 -8.71 -12.98
N GLU A 47 -39.28 -8.37 -11.69
CA GLU A 47 -40.43 -8.25 -10.79
C GLU A 47 -41.41 -7.16 -11.24
N ASP A 48 -40.93 -5.99 -11.68
CA ASP A 48 -41.78 -4.90 -12.16
C ASP A 48 -42.52 -5.28 -13.47
N LYS A 49 -41.84 -5.98 -14.40
CA LYS A 49 -42.49 -6.53 -15.59
C LYS A 49 -43.48 -7.64 -15.27
N LEU A 50 -43.20 -8.48 -14.28
CA LEU A 50 -44.15 -9.50 -13.81
C LEU A 50 -45.38 -8.82 -13.19
N ARG A 51 -45.18 -7.84 -12.31
CA ARG A 51 -46.24 -7.02 -11.69
C ARG A 51 -47.17 -6.44 -12.76
N ALA A 52 -46.61 -5.72 -13.74
CA ALA A 52 -47.39 -5.14 -14.85
C ALA A 52 -48.17 -6.22 -15.63
N THR A 53 -47.57 -7.39 -15.86
CA THR A 53 -48.23 -8.53 -16.54
C THR A 53 -49.36 -9.14 -15.70
N LEU A 54 -49.24 -9.14 -14.37
CA LEU A 54 -50.26 -9.65 -13.44
C LEU A 54 -51.42 -8.66 -13.24
N GLU A 55 -51.14 -7.37 -13.24
CA GLU A 55 -52.12 -6.29 -13.10
C GLU A 55 -52.93 -6.04 -14.39
N ASP A 56 -52.37 -6.33 -15.58
CA ASP A 56 -53.07 -6.17 -16.85
C ASP A 56 -54.26 -7.14 -17.00
N CYS A 57 -55.48 -6.60 -17.01
CA CYS A 57 -56.72 -7.35 -17.21
C CYS A 57 -56.86 -7.96 -18.62
N GLN A 58 -56.10 -7.49 -19.62
CA GLN A 58 -56.13 -8.01 -20.99
C GLN A 58 -55.29 -9.30 -21.15
N VAL A 59 -54.40 -9.61 -20.20
CA VAL A 59 -53.57 -10.82 -20.24
C VAL A 59 -54.38 -12.02 -19.71
N PRO A 60 -54.56 -13.11 -20.49
CA PRO A 60 -55.26 -14.30 -20.03
C PRO A 60 -54.58 -14.99 -18.82
N SER A 61 -55.35 -15.67 -17.97
CA SER A 61 -54.82 -16.36 -16.77
C SER A 61 -53.68 -17.33 -17.11
N GLU A 62 -53.82 -18.13 -18.17
CA GLU A 62 -52.79 -19.07 -18.61
C GLU A 62 -51.49 -18.36 -19.06
N ALA A 63 -51.62 -17.16 -19.63
CA ALA A 63 -50.47 -16.33 -19.97
C ALA A 63 -49.78 -15.76 -18.72
N LYS A 64 -50.56 -15.33 -17.71
CA LYS A 64 -50.06 -14.91 -16.39
C LYS A 64 -49.31 -16.04 -15.69
N GLU A 65 -49.92 -17.23 -15.60
CA GLU A 65 -49.27 -18.42 -15.03
C GLU A 65 -47.95 -18.76 -15.74
N ALA A 66 -47.95 -18.80 -17.07
CA ALA A 66 -46.74 -19.10 -17.83
C ALA A 66 -45.62 -18.05 -17.60
N CYS A 67 -45.97 -16.77 -17.41
CA CYS A 67 -45.01 -15.72 -17.05
C CYS A 67 -44.52 -15.83 -15.59
N VAL A 68 -45.37 -16.27 -14.66
CA VAL A 68 -44.95 -16.58 -13.27
C VAL A 68 -43.93 -17.72 -13.26
N TRP A 69 -44.12 -18.78 -14.03
CA TRP A 69 -43.12 -19.86 -14.17
C TRP A 69 -41.81 -19.38 -14.82
N GLY A 70 -41.88 -18.47 -15.80
CA GLY A 70 -40.71 -17.79 -16.37
C GLY A 70 -39.96 -16.93 -15.35
N SER A 71 -40.70 -16.20 -14.52
CA SER A 71 -40.15 -15.34 -13.46
C SER A 71 -39.52 -16.15 -12.34
N LEU A 72 -40.13 -17.26 -11.92
CA LEU A 72 -39.56 -18.20 -10.96
C LEU A 72 -38.21 -18.74 -11.46
N ALA A 73 -38.13 -19.11 -12.74
CA ALA A 73 -36.89 -19.57 -13.35
C ALA A 73 -35.80 -18.47 -13.39
N LEU A 74 -36.17 -17.21 -13.66
CA LEU A 74 -35.26 -16.07 -13.57
C LEU A 74 -34.80 -15.79 -12.13
N GLY A 75 -35.70 -15.93 -11.14
CA GLY A 75 -35.38 -15.74 -9.72
C GLY A 75 -34.38 -16.79 -9.20
N VAL A 76 -34.56 -18.06 -9.57
CA VAL A 76 -33.60 -19.14 -9.24
C VAL A 76 -32.24 -18.88 -9.90
N ARG A 77 -32.21 -18.46 -11.18
CA ARG A 77 -31.00 -18.01 -11.89
C ARG A 77 -30.31 -16.85 -11.17
N PHE A 78 -31.06 -15.84 -10.73
CA PHE A 78 -30.53 -14.67 -10.03
C PHE A 78 -29.95 -15.04 -8.66
N ALA A 79 -30.71 -15.77 -7.84
CA ALA A 79 -30.26 -16.23 -6.52
C ALA A 79 -29.01 -17.14 -6.61
N HIS A 80 -28.94 -18.01 -7.62
CA HIS A 80 -27.75 -18.82 -7.88
C HIS A 80 -26.53 -17.94 -8.23
N ARG A 81 -26.67 -17.01 -9.18
CA ARG A 81 -25.60 -16.07 -9.57
C ARG A 81 -25.11 -15.25 -8.38
N GLN A 82 -26.03 -14.69 -7.59
CA GLN A 82 -25.72 -13.92 -6.38
C GLN A 82 -24.96 -14.77 -5.35
N THR A 83 -25.35 -16.04 -5.17
CA THR A 83 -24.65 -16.98 -4.29
C THR A 83 -23.21 -17.25 -4.75
N GLN A 84 -22.99 -17.46 -6.05
CA GLN A 84 -21.63 -17.69 -6.59
C GLN A 84 -20.76 -16.43 -6.46
N LEU A 85 -21.27 -15.26 -6.83
CA LEU A 85 -20.57 -13.98 -6.68
C LEU A 85 -20.21 -13.70 -5.22
N HIS A 86 -21.11 -14.01 -4.27
CA HIS A 86 -20.82 -13.86 -2.85
C HIS A 86 -19.69 -14.80 -2.39
N LYS A 87 -19.71 -16.08 -2.81
CA LYS A 87 -18.63 -17.04 -2.52
C LYS A 87 -17.27 -16.55 -3.06
N HIS A 88 -17.22 -16.12 -4.33
CA HIS A 88 -16.00 -15.58 -4.92
C HIS A 88 -15.49 -14.34 -4.18
N ARG A 89 -16.38 -13.43 -3.78
CA ARG A 89 -16.01 -12.24 -2.98
C ARG A 89 -15.46 -12.61 -1.61
N VAL A 90 -16.06 -13.57 -0.92
CA VAL A 90 -15.58 -14.05 0.39
C VAL A 90 -14.22 -14.73 0.26
N GLN A 91 -14.03 -15.57 -0.76
CA GLN A 91 -12.75 -16.22 -1.05
C GLN A 91 -11.65 -15.18 -1.35
N TRP A 92 -11.93 -14.21 -2.22
CA TRP A 92 -10.98 -13.14 -2.56
C TRP A 92 -10.60 -12.30 -1.33
N LEU A 93 -11.57 -11.93 -0.48
CA LEU A 93 -11.29 -11.21 0.77
C LEU A 93 -10.41 -12.01 1.74
N HIS A 94 -10.64 -13.32 1.84
CA HIS A 94 -9.82 -14.21 2.66
C HIS A 94 -8.37 -14.27 2.15
N ASP A 95 -8.18 -14.45 0.85
CA ASP A 95 -6.85 -14.61 0.26
C ASP A 95 -6.07 -13.28 0.25
N PHE A 96 -6.75 -12.15 0.03
CA PHE A 96 -6.20 -10.82 0.22
C PHE A 96 -5.75 -10.58 1.68
N ALA A 97 -6.58 -10.93 2.66
CA ALA A 97 -6.23 -10.81 4.09
C ALA A 97 -5.04 -11.71 4.46
N LYS A 98 -4.95 -12.92 3.88
CA LYS A 98 -3.80 -13.83 4.05
C LYS A 98 -2.51 -13.21 3.50
N LEU A 99 -2.55 -12.66 2.29
CA LEU A 99 -1.41 -12.00 1.64
C LEU A 99 -0.94 -10.77 2.44
N HIS A 100 -1.87 -9.93 2.89
CA HIS A 100 -1.56 -8.77 3.73
C HIS A 100 -0.94 -9.19 5.07
N LYS A 101 -1.42 -10.28 5.68
CA LYS A 101 -0.84 -10.83 6.91
C LYS A 101 0.60 -11.33 6.68
N SER A 102 0.88 -12.06 5.59
CA SER A 102 2.23 -12.52 5.30
C SER A 102 3.19 -11.37 4.99
N ALA A 103 2.74 -10.35 4.24
CA ALA A 103 3.53 -9.15 3.96
C ALA A 103 3.88 -8.38 5.26
N ALA A 104 2.90 -8.18 6.14
CA ALA A 104 3.14 -7.56 7.45
C ALA A 104 4.09 -8.39 8.34
N GLN A 105 4.01 -9.72 8.29
CA GLN A 105 4.94 -10.61 9.01
C GLN A 105 6.37 -10.54 8.45
N ALA A 106 6.55 -10.46 7.13
CA ALA A 106 7.86 -10.26 6.51
C ALA A 106 8.48 -8.93 6.96
N LEU A 107 7.74 -7.82 6.85
CA LEU A 107 8.20 -6.50 7.30
C LEU A 107 8.59 -6.47 8.79
N VAL A 108 7.85 -7.19 9.65
CA VAL A 108 8.19 -7.32 11.08
C VAL A 108 9.47 -8.12 11.31
N SER A 109 9.79 -9.10 10.44
CA SER A 109 11.06 -9.82 10.47
C SER A 109 12.22 -8.95 9.97
N ASP A 110 12.03 -8.22 8.87
CA ASP A 110 13.03 -7.33 8.29
C ASP A 110 13.41 -6.20 9.26
N LEU A 111 12.42 -5.59 9.93
CA LEU A 111 12.67 -4.57 10.96
C LEU A 111 13.47 -5.12 12.15
N LYS A 112 13.25 -6.37 12.57
CA LYS A 112 14.05 -7.02 13.63
C LYS A 112 15.48 -7.29 13.18
N LEU A 113 15.67 -7.72 11.93
CA LEU A 113 16.99 -7.93 11.34
C LEU A 113 17.78 -6.62 11.28
N LEU A 114 17.17 -5.55 10.75
CA LEU A 114 17.76 -4.22 10.70
C LEU A 114 18.08 -3.67 12.09
N GLN A 115 17.18 -3.86 13.08
CA GLN A 115 17.43 -3.45 14.45
C GLN A 115 18.63 -4.18 15.06
N ALA A 116 18.75 -5.51 14.86
CA ALA A 116 19.88 -6.30 15.35
C ALA A 116 21.21 -5.91 14.67
N GLN A 117 21.19 -5.67 13.35
CA GLN A 117 22.35 -5.14 12.62
C GLN A 117 22.78 -3.77 13.18
N GLN A 118 21.84 -2.85 13.34
CA GLN A 118 22.11 -1.51 13.85
C GLN A 118 22.62 -1.52 15.30
N GLU A 119 22.22 -2.50 16.12
CA GLU A 119 22.77 -2.69 17.47
C GLU A 119 24.22 -3.20 17.43
N LEU A 120 24.55 -4.12 16.51
CA LEU A 120 25.92 -4.60 16.30
C LEU A 120 26.83 -3.46 15.83
N GLU A 121 26.42 -2.71 14.81
CA GLU A 121 27.17 -1.56 14.28
C GLU A 121 27.43 -0.49 15.36
N ARG A 122 26.44 -0.20 16.22
CA ARG A 122 26.64 0.69 17.37
C ARG A 122 27.65 0.15 18.39
N LYS A 123 27.60 -1.14 18.71
CA LYS A 123 28.55 -1.78 19.64
C LYS A 123 29.98 -1.76 19.07
N GLU A 124 30.14 -2.04 17.79
CA GLU A 124 31.44 -1.96 17.12
C GLU A 124 31.98 -0.53 17.09
N ALA A 125 31.16 0.46 16.73
CA ALA A 125 31.56 1.87 16.76
C ALA A 125 31.98 2.33 18.17
N ALA A 126 31.24 1.93 19.21
CA ALA A 126 31.58 2.21 20.60
C ALA A 126 32.92 1.57 21.02
N PHE A 127 33.16 0.31 20.63
CA PHE A 127 34.43 -0.37 20.89
C PHE A 127 35.62 0.29 20.18
N ARG A 128 35.47 0.66 18.90
CA ARG A 128 36.49 1.41 18.14
C ARG A 128 36.81 2.76 18.78
N LEU A 129 35.79 3.48 19.29
CA LEU A 129 35.98 4.74 20.00
C LEU A 129 36.74 4.55 21.33
N GLN A 130 36.41 3.51 22.10
CA GLN A 130 37.14 3.17 23.33
C GLN A 130 38.61 2.85 23.06
N LEU A 131 38.90 2.07 22.01
CA LEU A 131 40.27 1.76 21.59
C LEU A 131 41.03 3.04 21.18
N ALA A 132 40.39 3.93 20.42
CA ALA A 132 40.99 5.20 20.03
C ALA A 132 41.29 6.10 21.25
N HIS A 133 40.37 6.19 22.22
CA HIS A 133 40.62 6.91 23.48
C HIS A 133 41.77 6.32 24.29
N ALA A 134 41.91 4.98 24.36
CA ALA A 134 43.04 4.33 25.02
C ALA A 134 44.37 4.69 24.34
N SER A 135 44.47 4.55 23.02
CA SER A 135 45.69 4.93 22.28
C SER A 135 46.02 6.42 22.41
N LEU A 136 44.99 7.28 22.51
CA LEU A 136 45.20 8.71 22.70
C LEU A 136 45.74 9.01 24.11
N ALA A 137 45.30 8.28 25.14
CA ALA A 137 45.85 8.40 26.48
C ALA A 137 47.32 7.97 26.54
N GLU A 138 47.67 6.82 25.93
CA GLU A 138 49.05 6.35 25.81
C GLU A 138 49.96 7.40 25.15
N VAL A 139 49.56 7.96 24.00
CA VAL A 139 50.32 9.01 23.31
C VAL A 139 50.41 10.31 24.13
N GLN A 140 49.42 10.62 24.97
CA GLN A 140 49.49 11.76 25.89
C GLN A 140 50.50 11.52 27.02
N GLU A 141 50.55 10.32 27.60
CA GLU A 141 51.54 9.95 28.61
C GLU A 141 52.96 9.96 28.03
N GLU A 142 53.17 9.41 26.83
CA GLU A 142 54.45 9.48 26.13
C GLU A 142 54.92 10.92 25.89
N ARG A 143 54.00 11.78 25.40
CA ARG A 143 54.24 13.22 25.21
C ARG A 143 54.65 13.91 26.50
N ASP A 144 53.95 13.63 27.60
CA ASP A 144 54.21 14.31 28.87
C ASP A 144 55.49 13.79 29.56
N LEU A 145 55.83 12.51 29.39
CA LEU A 145 57.14 11.96 29.74
C LEU A 145 58.27 12.64 28.94
N LEU A 146 58.09 12.87 27.63
CA LEU A 146 59.07 13.58 26.80
C LEU A 146 59.22 15.05 27.21
N ARG A 147 58.11 15.74 27.52
CA ARG A 147 58.12 17.11 28.06
C ARG A 147 58.87 17.18 29.40
N TRP A 148 58.61 16.25 30.31
CA TRP A 148 59.32 16.18 31.59
C TRP A 148 60.83 15.96 31.41
N LYS A 149 61.24 15.04 30.52
CA LYS A 149 62.66 14.81 30.19
C LYS A 149 63.33 16.07 29.63
N LEU A 150 62.66 16.82 28.76
CA LEU A 150 63.18 18.06 28.16
C LEU A 150 63.37 19.16 29.21
N LEU A 151 62.37 19.36 30.09
CA LEU A 151 62.47 20.32 31.19
C LEU A 151 63.61 19.98 32.16
N HIS A 152 63.72 18.70 32.54
CA HIS A 152 64.81 18.23 33.41
C HIS A 152 66.20 18.43 32.77
N ALA A 153 66.34 18.18 31.46
CA ALA A 153 67.59 18.46 30.74
C ALA A 153 67.93 19.96 30.77
N SER A 154 66.97 20.85 30.53
CA SER A 154 67.20 22.31 30.58
C SER A 154 67.51 22.86 31.98
N LEU A 155 67.08 22.15 33.04
CA LEU A 155 67.37 22.49 34.44
C LEU A 155 68.73 21.97 34.94
N GLN A 156 69.36 21.02 34.23
CA GLN A 156 70.67 20.47 34.59
C GLN A 156 71.87 21.19 33.94
N GLU A 157 71.62 22.19 33.07
CA GLU A 157 72.67 23.05 32.51
C GLU A 157 73.32 23.94 33.59
N PRO A 158 74.62 23.76 33.92
CA PRO A 158 75.32 24.66 34.83
C PRO A 158 75.60 25.98 34.11
N GLY A 159 75.23 27.11 34.72
CA GLY A 159 75.31 28.43 34.09
C GLY A 159 76.68 28.80 33.51
N ALA A 160 76.85 28.58 32.20
CA ALA A 160 78.03 28.95 31.43
C ALA A 160 77.88 30.37 30.87
N LYS A 161 78.54 31.31 31.54
CA LYS A 161 78.64 32.73 31.19
C LYS A 161 79.21 32.95 29.77
N GLY A 162 78.38 33.35 28.81
CA GLY A 162 78.79 33.84 27.50
C GLY A 162 78.99 35.38 27.48
N PRO A 163 80.14 35.91 27.03
CA PRO A 163 80.32 37.36 26.78
C PRO A 163 79.67 37.82 25.45
N GLY A 164 79.16 39.05 25.38
CA GLY A 164 78.70 39.72 24.14
C GLY A 164 79.85 40.02 23.15
N LEU A 165 79.68 40.54 21.93
CA LEU A 165 78.86 41.67 21.43
C LEU A 165 79.01 41.74 19.87
N ALA A 166 78.27 42.47 19.02
CA ALA A 166 77.18 43.46 19.16
C ALA A 166 76.30 43.57 17.87
N THR A 167 75.11 44.19 18.02
CA THR A 167 74.39 45.09 17.07
C THR A 167 74.46 44.90 15.53
N ALA A 168 73.28 44.72 14.92
CA ALA A 168 72.85 45.52 13.76
C ALA A 168 71.35 45.89 13.94
N SER A 169 71.01 47.16 13.70
CA SER A 169 69.66 47.70 13.94
C SER A 169 68.76 47.58 12.71
N GLY A 170 67.46 47.31 12.91
CA GLY A 170 66.44 47.27 11.87
C GLY A 170 65.04 47.47 12.47
N THR A 171 64.45 48.65 12.23
CA THR A 171 63.20 49.12 12.86
C THR A 171 61.94 48.77 12.03
N GLY A 172 60.84 48.45 12.72
CA GLY A 172 59.47 48.25 12.18
C GLY A 172 58.72 47.21 13.03
N THR A 173 57.81 47.53 13.97
CA THR A 173 56.51 48.23 13.84
C THR A 173 55.57 47.39 12.96
N GLU A 174 54.40 46.85 13.37
CA GLU A 174 53.46 47.24 14.45
C GLU A 174 52.44 46.10 14.77
N GLY A 175 51.79 46.13 15.96
CA GLY A 175 50.50 45.46 16.28
C GLY A 175 50.51 43.93 16.51
N ALA A 176 49.62 43.34 17.33
CA ALA A 176 48.64 43.88 18.30
C ALA A 176 48.28 42.79 19.35
N GLY A 177 47.61 43.16 20.46
CA GLY A 177 46.90 42.22 21.37
C GLY A 177 45.68 41.60 20.67
N GLU A 178 44.90 40.68 21.25
CA GLU A 178 44.39 40.55 22.64
C GLU A 178 44.27 39.04 22.99
N GLU A 179 44.63 38.58 24.19
CA GLU A 179 43.82 38.36 25.41
C GLU A 179 42.80 37.18 25.38
N GLU A 180 42.50 36.67 26.58
CA GLU A 180 41.79 35.42 26.88
C GLU A 180 40.25 35.60 26.87
N GLU A 181 39.49 34.50 26.78
CA GLU A 181 38.47 34.23 27.82
C GLU A 181 38.05 32.75 27.90
N GLU A 182 37.35 32.42 28.99
CA GLU A 182 37.08 31.09 29.52
C GLU A 182 35.59 30.68 29.41
N ALA A 183 35.29 29.47 29.91
CA ALA A 183 34.04 29.09 30.57
C ALA A 183 32.74 28.84 29.76
N GLY A 184 32.32 27.57 29.80
CA GLY A 184 31.07 27.24 30.51
C GLY A 184 29.82 26.89 29.69
N ALA A 185 29.39 25.62 29.79
CA ALA A 185 27.96 25.26 29.80
C ALA A 185 27.74 23.90 30.48
N THR A 186 26.77 23.85 31.40
CA THR A 186 26.48 22.70 32.28
C THR A 186 25.35 21.82 31.71
N ALA A 187 25.32 20.54 32.07
CA ALA A 187 24.26 19.59 31.71
C ALA A 187 22.88 19.91 32.35
N PRO A 188 21.79 19.25 31.90
CA PRO A 188 21.18 18.25 32.80
C PRO A 188 20.58 16.99 32.11
N PRO A 189 20.19 15.94 32.88
CA PRO A 189 19.81 14.61 32.35
C PRO A 189 18.33 14.20 32.57
N ALA A 190 17.92 13.11 31.90
CA ALA A 190 16.81 12.20 32.26
C ALA A 190 17.17 10.79 31.72
N ALA A 191 17.17 9.69 32.48
CA ALA A 191 16.06 9.01 33.18
C ALA A 191 14.95 8.52 32.22
N ALA A 192 14.54 7.24 32.18
CA ALA A 192 14.96 6.05 32.93
C ALA A 192 14.44 4.74 32.29
N SER A 193 14.97 3.59 32.76
CA SER A 193 14.26 2.31 32.99
C SER A 193 13.67 1.49 31.81
N GLY A 194 13.68 0.15 31.98
CA GLY A 194 12.57 -0.68 31.49
C GLY A 194 12.95 -1.93 30.68
N ALA A 195 13.05 -3.06 31.37
CA ALA A 195 13.25 -4.41 30.84
C ALA A 195 12.47 -4.81 29.57
N THR A 196 13.14 -5.55 28.68
CA THR A 196 12.53 -6.42 27.66
C THR A 196 12.90 -7.87 27.94
N GLU A 197 11.90 -8.73 28.16
CA GLU A 197 12.09 -10.18 28.13
C GLU A 197 10.86 -10.91 27.56
N GLY A 198 11.10 -11.64 26.47
CA GLY A 198 10.45 -12.91 26.12
C GLY A 198 9.08 -12.85 25.42
N GLY A 199 8.77 -13.68 24.42
CA GLY A 199 9.57 -14.73 23.76
C GLY A 199 8.65 -15.83 23.20
N GLY A 200 8.81 -16.22 21.93
CA GLY A 200 7.96 -17.25 21.29
C GLY A 200 7.62 -16.92 19.83
N ARG A 201 8.54 -17.12 18.88
CA ARG A 201 8.84 -18.40 18.20
C ARG A 201 7.70 -18.84 17.25
N GLN A 202 7.74 -18.27 16.04
CA GLN A 202 7.03 -18.80 14.87
C GLN A 202 7.92 -19.89 14.21
N LYS A 203 7.32 -20.85 13.51
CA LYS A 203 8.03 -21.78 12.62
C LYS A 203 7.67 -21.43 11.18
N ASP A 204 8.67 -21.35 10.34
CA ASP A 204 8.53 -21.10 8.91
C ASP A 204 8.18 -22.40 8.17
N VAL A 205 7.40 -22.27 7.10
CA VAL A 205 7.38 -23.23 5.98
C VAL A 205 7.42 -22.40 4.71
N GLU A 206 8.46 -22.65 3.93
CA GLU A 206 8.81 -22.01 2.68
C GLU A 206 7.91 -22.46 1.52
N GLY A 207 7.71 -21.60 0.53
CA GLY A 207 6.88 -21.91 -0.64
C GLY A 207 6.86 -20.73 -1.62
N SER A 208 7.74 -20.78 -2.63
CA SER A 208 7.95 -19.70 -3.60
C SER A 208 6.99 -19.76 -4.79
N GLU A 209 7.02 -18.70 -5.61
CA GLU A 209 6.53 -18.60 -7.00
C GLU A 209 5.01 -18.61 -7.25
N ALA A 210 4.39 -17.42 -7.22
CA ALA A 210 3.13 -17.11 -7.92
C ALA A 210 2.92 -15.58 -8.08
N ALA A 211 3.90 -14.86 -8.64
CA ALA A 211 3.92 -13.39 -8.66
C ALA A 211 3.92 -12.76 -10.07
N GLU A 212 3.17 -13.33 -11.03
CA GLU A 212 3.02 -12.73 -12.38
C GLU A 212 1.61 -12.86 -13.01
N GLY A 213 0.61 -13.33 -12.25
CA GLY A 213 -0.78 -13.51 -12.75
C GLY A 213 -1.87 -12.75 -11.97
N ALA A 214 -1.51 -11.95 -10.97
CA ALA A 214 -2.48 -11.29 -10.08
C ALA A 214 -3.08 -9.99 -10.66
N GLU A 215 -2.32 -9.26 -11.48
CA GLU A 215 -2.73 -7.99 -12.11
C GLU A 215 -3.85 -8.20 -13.13
N GLU A 216 -3.70 -9.18 -14.03
CA GLU A 216 -4.65 -9.47 -15.13
C GLU A 216 -6.03 -9.89 -14.59
N LEU A 217 -6.06 -10.78 -13.59
CA LEU A 217 -7.29 -11.20 -12.91
C LEU A 217 -8.00 -10.06 -12.16
N CYS A 218 -7.26 -9.04 -11.71
CA CYS A 218 -7.85 -7.88 -11.03
C CYS A 218 -8.54 -6.93 -12.02
N GLY A 219 -7.93 -6.71 -13.19
CA GLY A 219 -8.48 -5.90 -14.27
C GLY A 219 -9.80 -6.45 -14.83
N ASP A 220 -9.84 -7.74 -15.15
CA ASP A 220 -11.02 -8.39 -15.75
C ASP A 220 -12.23 -8.42 -14.78
N LEU A 221 -11.99 -8.66 -13.49
CA LEU A 221 -13.05 -8.66 -12.48
C LEU A 221 -13.55 -7.25 -12.14
N MET A 222 -12.70 -6.22 -12.20
CA MET A 222 -13.17 -4.83 -12.05
C MET A 222 -14.01 -4.37 -13.25
N GLN A 223 -13.74 -4.84 -14.48
CA GLN A 223 -14.64 -4.61 -15.61
C GLN A 223 -15.98 -5.34 -15.44
N LEU A 224 -15.97 -6.57 -14.92
CA LEU A 224 -17.18 -7.35 -14.62
C LEU A 224 -18.04 -6.70 -13.51
N LEU A 225 -17.43 -5.97 -12.58
CA LEU A 225 -18.16 -5.24 -11.52
C LEU A 225 -18.59 -3.82 -11.96
N GLY A 226 -17.75 -3.11 -12.73
CA GLY A 226 -18.06 -1.77 -13.22
C GLY A 226 -19.23 -1.71 -14.19
N THR A 227 -19.44 -2.78 -14.97
CA THR A 227 -20.58 -2.89 -15.91
C THR A 227 -21.95 -2.93 -15.23
N PHE A 228 -22.05 -3.32 -13.96
CA PHE A 228 -23.33 -3.36 -13.22
C PHE A 228 -23.76 -2.01 -12.61
N ASN A 229 -22.88 -1.00 -12.54
CA ASN A 229 -23.15 0.27 -11.84
C ASN A 229 -23.50 1.45 -12.76
N SER A 230 -23.56 1.26 -14.09
CA SER A 230 -23.61 2.39 -15.06
C SER A 230 -25.00 2.75 -15.63
N VAL A 231 -26.06 1.97 -15.34
CA VAL A 231 -27.41 2.25 -15.86
C VAL A 231 -28.39 2.53 -14.71
N GLY A 232 -28.27 3.74 -14.17
CA GLY A 232 -29.07 4.21 -13.04
C GLY A 232 -29.29 5.72 -13.07
N GLY A 233 -29.98 6.23 -14.09
CA GLY A 233 -30.53 7.60 -14.04
C GLY A 233 -30.59 8.37 -15.36
N SER A 234 -31.84 8.70 -15.73
CA SER A 234 -32.27 9.91 -16.46
C SER A 234 -32.73 9.74 -17.92
N LEU A 235 -34.05 9.75 -18.12
CA LEU A 235 -34.68 10.26 -19.34
C LEU A 235 -36.18 10.55 -19.14
N MET A 236 -36.53 11.85 -19.12
CA MET A 236 -37.81 12.53 -19.40
C MET A 236 -37.74 13.88 -18.65
N SER A 237 -37.93 15.05 -19.24
CA SER A 237 -38.71 15.40 -20.43
C SER A 237 -37.95 16.39 -21.33
N GLY A 238 -38.32 16.49 -22.61
CA GLY A 238 -37.76 17.46 -23.55
C GLY A 238 -38.74 18.54 -23.97
N VAL A 239 -38.21 19.66 -24.48
CA VAL A 239 -38.67 20.41 -25.67
C VAL A 239 -37.83 21.71 -25.78
N GLY A 240 -37.36 22.04 -26.99
CA GLY A 240 -37.04 23.44 -27.35
C GLY A 240 -35.60 23.79 -27.73
N GLY A 241 -35.27 23.61 -29.01
CA GLY A 241 -34.57 24.64 -29.82
C GLY A 241 -33.11 25.01 -29.57
N GLY A 242 -32.23 24.61 -30.52
CA GLY A 242 -31.36 25.59 -31.18
C GLY A 242 -29.88 25.73 -30.74
N ASN A 243 -29.00 25.36 -31.68
CA ASN A 243 -27.70 25.97 -32.00
C ASN A 243 -26.39 25.61 -31.25
N ARG A 244 -25.39 25.28 -32.09
CA ARG A 244 -23.92 25.21 -31.92
C ARG A 244 -23.31 24.08 -31.06
N PRO A 245 -22.19 23.47 -31.53
CA PRO A 245 -21.42 22.51 -30.75
C PRO A 245 -20.40 23.24 -29.84
N HIS A 246 -20.31 22.81 -28.58
CA HIS A 246 -19.20 23.13 -27.68
C HIS A 246 -18.55 21.82 -27.22
N ALA A 247 -17.22 21.76 -27.24
CA ALA A 247 -16.47 20.59 -26.79
C ALA A 247 -16.53 20.43 -25.26
N PRO A 248 -16.54 19.19 -24.73
CA PRO A 248 -16.55 18.97 -23.28
C PRO A 248 -15.14 19.15 -22.68
N HIS A 249 -15.03 20.03 -21.68
CA HIS A 249 -13.90 20.03 -20.75
C HIS A 249 -14.04 18.86 -19.75
N PRO A 250 -12.94 18.20 -19.36
CA PRO A 250 -12.96 17.23 -18.26
C PRO A 250 -12.94 17.93 -16.88
N PRO A 251 -13.52 17.32 -15.84
CA PRO A 251 -13.39 17.82 -14.46
C PRO A 251 -12.00 17.49 -13.86
N PRO A 252 -11.51 18.29 -12.89
CA PRO A 252 -10.17 18.12 -12.34
C PRO A 252 -10.15 17.15 -11.15
N LEU A 253 -9.17 16.24 -11.13
CA LEU A 253 -8.68 15.63 -9.89
C LEU A 253 -7.15 15.71 -9.85
N PHE A 254 -6.67 16.58 -8.96
CA PHE A 254 -5.27 16.61 -8.57
C PHE A 254 -4.94 15.35 -7.76
N LEU A 255 -4.02 14.54 -8.27
CA LEU A 255 -3.10 13.79 -7.42
C LEU A 255 -1.67 14.08 -7.89
N VAL A 256 -0.95 14.83 -7.06
CA VAL A 256 0.45 15.18 -7.30
C VAL A 256 1.29 13.93 -7.05
N VAL A 257 1.60 13.19 -8.11
CA VAL A 257 2.71 12.24 -8.10
C VAL A 257 3.99 13.05 -8.27
N GLY A 258 4.74 13.21 -7.19
CA GLY A 258 6.01 13.94 -7.19
C GLY A 258 7.09 13.18 -7.95
N THR A 259 7.24 13.46 -9.24
CA THR A 259 8.41 13.04 -10.02
C THR A 259 9.57 14.00 -9.76
N VAL A 260 10.63 13.52 -9.11
CA VAL A 260 11.87 14.26 -8.94
C VAL A 260 12.66 14.21 -10.26
N PRO A 261 12.97 15.34 -10.92
CA PRO A 261 13.91 15.36 -12.02
C PRO A 261 15.34 15.60 -11.48
N THR A 262 16.22 14.61 -11.64
CA THR A 262 17.66 14.81 -11.43
C THR A 262 18.24 15.63 -12.58
N GLU A 263 18.27 16.95 -12.45
CA GLU A 263 18.87 17.82 -13.45
C GLU A 263 20.39 18.00 -13.24
N LYS A 264 21.13 17.93 -14.35
CA LYS A 264 22.57 18.20 -14.42
C LYS A 264 22.88 19.63 -13.95
N ARG A 265 23.88 19.80 -13.08
CA ARG A 265 24.71 21.00 -13.10
C ARG A 265 26.10 20.69 -13.64
N ARG A 266 26.55 21.52 -14.59
CA ARG A 266 27.92 21.57 -15.07
C ARG A 266 28.36 23.04 -15.10
N ALA A 267 29.61 23.24 -14.68
CA ALA A 267 30.51 24.36 -14.98
C ALA A 267 30.52 25.62 -14.07
N VAL A 268 31.75 26.14 -13.95
CA VAL A 268 32.21 27.46 -13.47
C VAL A 268 32.04 27.70 -11.96
N THR A 269 33.07 27.69 -11.14
CA THR A 269 34.43 28.30 -11.28
C THR A 269 35.58 27.35 -11.00
#